data_AF-A0A973DM81-F1
#
_entry.id   AF-A0A973DM81-F1
#
_cell.length_a   1.000
_cell.length_b   1.000
_cell.length_c   1.000
_cell.angle_alpha   90.00
_cell.angle_beta   90.00
_cell.angle_gamma   90.00
#
_symmetry.space_group_name_H-M   'P 1'
#
loop_
_entity.id
_entity.type
_entity.pdbx_description
1 polymer ?
#
loop_
_entity_poly.entity_id
_entity_poly.type
_entity_poly.pdbx_seq_one_letter_code
_entity_poly.pdbx_strand_id
1 'polypeptide(L)'
;MRRKFLKHSVLLMLCVGIVLISLAFIQSLTPSEKARSVRSEHDISTLNNGEYRFDVFGRENLWAQKVLLLKTNAGELFVYVLPSNEEGIPLPEHWWGFGNNMHLCKDFRPTITIDGNIKCHDIDMPDWGKDAWIWDLNGKSRTFWVADLMSPSIEIRNQTVYINL
;
A
#
# COMPACT_ATOMS: atom_id res chain seq x y z
N MET A 1 29.45 4.33 51.82
CA MET A 1 29.20 4.94 50.48
C MET A 1 29.70 4.06 49.32
N ARG A 2 30.92 3.50 49.35
CA ARG A 2 31.50 2.67 48.25
C ARG A 2 30.61 1.52 47.72
N ARG A 3 29.93 0.76 48.59
CA ARG A 3 29.07 -0.37 48.17
C ARG A 3 27.81 0.06 47.39
N LYS A 4 27.28 1.25 47.68
CA LYS A 4 26.13 1.80 46.93
C LYS A 4 26.58 2.24 45.54
N PHE A 5 27.73 2.91 45.43
CA PHE A 5 28.30 3.32 44.16
C PHE A 5 28.54 2.13 43.22
N LEU A 6 29.19 1.07 43.72
CA LEU A 6 29.45 -0.15 42.93
C LEU A 6 28.17 -0.79 42.38
N LYS A 7 27.10 -0.86 43.19
CA LYS A 7 25.80 -1.39 42.77
C LYS A 7 25.17 -0.57 41.64
N HIS A 8 25.24 0.76 41.71
CA HIS A 8 24.70 1.62 40.66
C HIS A 8 25.51 1.51 39.37
N SER A 9 26.85 1.42 39.46
CA SER A 9 27.70 1.22 38.28
C SER A 9 27.42 -0.12 37.58
N VAL A 10 27.26 -1.20 38.33
CA VAL A 10 26.93 -2.53 37.76
C VAL A 10 25.54 -2.51 37.12
N LEU A 11 24.54 -1.90 37.79
CA LEU A 11 23.19 -1.77 37.23
C LEU A 11 23.19 -0.95 35.93
N LEU A 12 23.95 0.15 35.89
CA LEU A 12 24.09 0.99 34.69
C LEU A 12 24.71 0.19 33.53
N MET A 13 25.81 -0.53 33.77
CA MET A 13 26.44 -1.37 32.75
C MET A 13 25.49 -2.44 32.23
N LEU A 14 24.70 -3.06 33.11
CA LEU A 14 23.71 -4.06 32.73
C LEU A 14 22.63 -3.44 31.83
N CYS A 15 22.07 -2.29 32.22
CA CYS A 15 21.06 -1.59 31.42
C CYS A 15 21.59 -1.18 30.04
N VAL A 16 22.80 -0.63 29.98
CA VAL A 16 23.45 -0.28 28.70
C VAL A 16 23.67 -1.52 27.84
N GLY A 17 24.12 -2.63 28.44
CA GLY A 17 24.28 -3.90 27.73
C GLY A 17 22.97 -4.41 27.13
N ILE A 18 21.87 -4.39 27.89
CA ILE A 18 20.54 -4.80 27.43
C ILE A 18 20.06 -3.92 26.27
N VAL A 19 20.21 -2.60 26.38
CA VAL A 19 19.80 -1.66 25.34
C VAL A 19 20.58 -1.90 24.04
N LEU A 20 21.90 -2.07 24.13
CA LEU A 20 22.75 -2.31 22.96
C LEU A 20 22.43 -3.64 22.26
N ILE A 21 22.22 -4.71 23.04
CA ILE A 21 21.82 -6.01 22.50
C ILE A 21 20.45 -5.90 21.82
N SER A 22 19.49 -5.25 22.47
CA SER A 22 18.14 -5.08 21.92
C SER A 22 18.16 -4.29 20.60
N LEU A 23 18.96 -3.22 20.54
CA LEU A 23 19.16 -2.44 19.31
C LEU A 23 19.71 -3.31 18.17
N ALA A 24 20.70 -4.16 18.44
CA ALA A 24 21.26 -5.05 17.42
C ALA A 24 20.23 -6.06 16.89
N PHE A 25 19.40 -6.63 17.76
CA PHE A 25 18.30 -7.52 17.35
C PHE A 25 17.21 -6.79 16.56
N ILE A 26 16.85 -5.56 16.94
CA ILE A 26 15.88 -4.76 16.20
C ILE A 26 16.43 -4.42 14.81
N GLN A 27 17.71 -4.05 14.72
CA GLN A 27 18.35 -3.75 13.43
C GLN A 27 18.49 -5.00 12.54
N SER A 28 18.74 -6.18 13.11
CA SER A 28 18.84 -7.43 12.32
C SER A 28 17.49 -7.88 11.74
N LEU A 29 16.38 -7.40 12.29
CA LEU A 29 15.04 -7.60 11.74
C LEU A 29 14.68 -6.58 10.65
N THR A 30 15.48 -5.54 10.43
CA THR A 30 15.24 -4.62 9.32
C THR A 30 15.52 -5.30 7.97
N PRO A 31 14.76 -4.98 6.91
CA PRO A 31 14.99 -5.59 5.60
C PRO A 31 16.42 -5.34 5.13
N SER A 32 17.09 -6.39 4.65
CA SER A 32 18.44 -6.26 4.08
C SER A 32 18.46 -5.26 2.92
N GLU A 33 19.62 -4.65 2.66
CA GLU A 33 19.79 -3.75 1.51
C GLU A 33 19.45 -4.44 0.18
N LYS A 34 19.70 -5.75 0.06
CA LYS A 34 19.27 -6.54 -1.09
C LYS A 34 17.74 -6.66 -1.18
N ALA A 35 17.05 -6.86 -0.06
CA ALA A 35 15.60 -6.87 -0.05
C ALA A 35 15.05 -5.49 -0.43
N ARG A 36 15.66 -4.40 0.07
CA ARG A 36 15.32 -3.01 -0.29
C ARG A 36 15.61 -2.68 -1.76
N SER A 37 16.63 -3.29 -2.37
CA SER A 37 16.99 -3.04 -3.76
C SER A 37 16.08 -3.74 -4.78
N VAL A 38 15.37 -4.79 -4.38
CA VAL A 38 14.34 -5.43 -5.23
C VAL A 38 13.09 -4.55 -5.20
N ARG A 39 12.99 -3.66 -6.19
CA ARG A 39 11.83 -2.80 -6.44
C ARG A 39 10.83 -3.55 -7.31
N SER A 40 9.54 -3.23 -7.18
CA SER A 40 8.56 -3.71 -8.15
C SER A 40 8.75 -2.96 -9.46
N GLU A 41 8.87 -3.69 -10.55
CA GLU A 41 9.11 -3.14 -11.89
C GLU A 41 7.90 -3.40 -12.77
N HIS A 42 7.44 -2.35 -13.46
CA HIS A 42 6.27 -2.43 -14.33
C HIS A 42 6.55 -1.75 -15.67
N ASP A 43 6.49 -2.51 -16.75
CA ASP A 43 6.59 -1.97 -18.10
C ASP A 43 5.28 -1.27 -18.48
N ILE A 44 5.39 0.02 -18.80
CA ILE A 44 4.31 0.90 -19.23
C ILE A 44 4.38 1.21 -20.74
N SER A 45 5.27 0.55 -21.49
CA SER A 45 5.41 0.74 -22.95
C SER A 45 4.11 0.51 -23.71
N THR A 46 3.29 -0.44 -23.25
CA THR A 46 2.01 -0.81 -23.86
C THR A 46 0.82 -0.06 -23.28
N LEU A 47 1.01 0.84 -22.31
CA LEU A 47 -0.08 1.56 -21.65
C LEU A 47 -0.37 2.87 -22.38
N ASN A 48 -1.44 2.89 -23.17
CA ASN A 48 -1.83 4.07 -23.93
C ASN A 48 -2.53 5.11 -23.03
N ASN A 49 -2.69 6.33 -23.55
CA ASN A 49 -3.43 7.37 -22.83
C ASN A 49 -4.92 6.98 -22.78
N GLY A 50 -5.55 7.17 -21.61
CA GLY A 50 -6.93 6.78 -21.38
C GLY A 50 -7.11 5.28 -21.10
N GLU A 51 -6.02 4.56 -20.80
CA GLU A 51 -6.06 3.15 -20.43
C GLU A 51 -5.61 2.94 -18.98
N TYR A 52 -5.99 1.79 -18.45
CA TYR A 52 -5.49 1.29 -17.17
C TYR A 52 -5.21 -0.21 -17.26
N ARG A 53 -4.34 -0.71 -16.39
CA ARG A 53 -4.03 -2.13 -16.26
C ARG A 53 -3.73 -2.46 -14.80
N PHE A 54 -3.96 -3.71 -14.44
CA PHE A 54 -3.50 -4.28 -13.18
C PHE A 54 -2.28 -5.18 -13.40
N ASP A 55 -1.23 -4.92 -12.63
CA ASP A 55 -0.04 -5.76 -12.58
C ASP A 55 0.11 -6.39 -11.19
N VAL A 56 0.92 -7.45 -11.08
CA VAL A 56 1.28 -8.02 -9.78
C VAL A 56 2.43 -7.21 -9.18
N PHE A 57 2.37 -6.86 -7.89
CA PHE A 57 3.39 -6.04 -7.20
C PHE A 57 4.80 -6.68 -7.11
N GLY A 58 5.02 -7.88 -7.65
CA GLY A 58 6.36 -8.45 -7.86
C GLY A 58 7.21 -8.76 -6.61
N ARG A 59 6.74 -8.46 -5.39
CA ARG A 59 7.42 -8.76 -4.12
C ARG A 59 6.68 -9.84 -3.35
N GLU A 60 7.41 -10.81 -2.80
CA GLU A 60 6.86 -11.73 -1.81
C GLU A 60 6.46 -10.92 -0.57
N ASN A 61 5.17 -10.60 -0.46
CA ASN A 61 4.57 -9.96 0.69
C ASN A 61 3.48 -10.89 1.22
N LEU A 62 3.20 -10.83 2.53
CA LEU A 62 2.18 -11.67 3.18
C LEU A 62 0.75 -11.42 2.65
N TRP A 63 0.56 -10.38 1.84
CA TRP A 63 -0.71 -9.97 1.25
C TRP A 63 -0.49 -9.86 -0.26
N ALA A 64 -1.29 -10.57 -1.05
CA ALA A 64 -1.26 -10.40 -2.49
C ALA A 64 -1.63 -8.95 -2.84
N GLN A 65 -0.77 -8.28 -3.59
CA GLN A 65 -0.96 -6.88 -3.95
C GLN A 65 -0.99 -6.74 -5.47
N LYS A 66 -2.01 -6.03 -5.96
CA LYS A 66 -2.10 -5.59 -7.35
C LYS A 66 -1.66 -4.14 -7.44
N VAL A 67 -1.06 -3.79 -8.56
CA VAL A 67 -0.70 -2.43 -8.91
C VAL A 67 -1.66 -1.96 -9.97
N LEU A 68 -2.47 -0.94 -9.66
CA LEU A 68 -3.25 -0.22 -10.66
C LEU A 68 -2.35 0.81 -11.31
N LEU A 69 -2.08 0.63 -12.60
CA LEU A 69 -1.44 1.61 -13.46
C LEU A 69 -2.54 2.28 -14.28
N LEU A 70 -2.68 3.59 -14.14
CA LEU A 70 -3.69 4.38 -14.85
C LEU A 70 -2.98 5.50 -15.60
N LYS A 71 -3.21 5.60 -16.91
CA LYS A 71 -2.74 6.72 -17.70
C LYS A 71 -3.91 7.55 -18.19
N THR A 72 -3.99 8.82 -17.79
CA THR A 72 -5.11 9.68 -18.19
C THR A 72 -5.05 10.01 -19.67
N ASN A 73 -6.13 10.59 -20.20
CA ASN A 73 -6.16 11.10 -21.57
C ASN A 73 -5.08 12.20 -21.81
N ALA A 74 -4.72 12.94 -20.76
CA ALA A 74 -3.66 13.94 -20.79
C ALA A 74 -2.24 13.32 -20.74
N GLY A 75 -2.13 12.01 -20.52
CA GLY A 75 -0.86 11.28 -20.44
C GLY A 75 -0.24 11.23 -19.03
N GLU A 76 -0.95 11.71 -18.01
CA GLU A 76 -0.50 11.62 -16.62
C GLU A 76 -0.60 10.17 -16.13
N LEU A 77 0.45 9.69 -15.47
CA LEU A 77 0.50 8.34 -14.93
C LEU A 77 0.23 8.35 -13.43
N PHE A 78 -0.76 7.57 -13.03
CA PHE A 78 -1.09 7.29 -11.65
C PHE A 78 -0.79 5.82 -11.34
N VAL A 79 -0.26 5.58 -10.15
CA VAL A 79 0.16 4.26 -9.69
C VAL A 79 -0.38 4.05 -8.30
N TYR A 80 -1.18 3.00 -8.10
CA TYR A 80 -1.73 2.65 -6.81
C TYR A 80 -1.41 1.20 -6.45
N VAL A 81 -1.04 0.97 -5.20
CA VAL A 81 -0.88 -0.38 -4.65
C VAL A 81 -2.15 -0.73 -3.91
N LEU A 82 -2.82 -1.80 -4.34
CA LEU A 82 -4.09 -2.22 -3.79
C LEU A 82 -3.94 -3.59 -3.13
N PRO A 83 -4.54 -3.79 -1.95
CA PRO A 83 -4.71 -5.14 -1.42
C PRO A 83 -5.55 -5.95 -2.42
N SER A 84 -5.24 -7.23 -2.57
CA SER A 84 -5.99 -8.11 -3.46
C SER A 84 -5.92 -9.55 -2.97
N ASN A 85 -6.89 -10.36 -3.38
CA ASN A 85 -6.83 -11.81 -3.28
C ASN A 85 -7.33 -12.42 -4.61
N GLU A 86 -7.48 -13.74 -4.67
CA GLU A 86 -7.99 -14.43 -5.86
C GLU A 86 -9.41 -13.99 -6.25
N GLU A 87 -10.18 -13.51 -5.28
CA GLU A 87 -11.60 -13.18 -5.43
C GLU A 87 -11.85 -11.70 -5.78
N GLY A 88 -10.93 -10.79 -5.48
CA GLY A 88 -11.10 -9.36 -5.79
C GLY A 88 -10.23 -8.41 -4.97
N ILE A 89 -10.63 -7.14 -4.98
CA ILE A 89 -10.06 -6.07 -4.17
C ILE A 89 -10.97 -5.85 -2.96
N PRO A 90 -10.49 -6.11 -1.73
CA PRO A 90 -11.29 -5.94 -0.54
C PRO A 90 -11.51 -4.46 -0.26
N LEU A 91 -12.78 -4.05 -0.17
CA LEU A 91 -13.16 -2.67 0.13
C LEU A 91 -13.29 -2.46 1.64
N PRO A 92 -12.85 -1.31 2.18
CA PRO A 92 -12.87 -1.04 3.62
C PRO A 92 -14.30 -0.86 4.14
N GLU A 93 -14.68 -1.58 5.20
CA GLU A 93 -16.01 -1.44 5.80
C GLU A 93 -16.13 -0.17 6.66
N HIS A 94 -17.36 0.33 6.80
CA HIS A 94 -17.68 1.56 7.53
C HIS A 94 -17.25 1.53 9.00
N TRP A 95 -17.26 0.36 9.65
CA TRP A 95 -16.92 0.20 11.07
C TRP A 95 -15.89 -0.91 11.28
N TRP A 96 -14.78 -0.59 11.94
CA TRP A 96 -13.66 -1.49 12.30
C TRP A 96 -14.03 -2.62 13.30
N GLY A 97 -15.32 -2.86 13.56
CA GLY A 97 -15.77 -3.54 14.77
C GLY A 97 -16.27 -4.97 14.63
N PHE A 98 -17.12 -5.29 13.65
CA PHE A 98 -17.89 -6.53 13.71
C PHE A 98 -18.36 -6.99 12.33
N GLY A 99 -17.60 -7.84 11.65
CA GLY A 99 -18.11 -8.59 10.52
C GLY A 99 -17.04 -9.08 9.56
N ASN A 100 -17.00 -10.37 9.32
CA ASN A 100 -16.20 -11.02 8.27
C ASN A 100 -16.67 -10.67 6.84
N ASN A 101 -17.30 -9.51 6.62
CA ASN A 101 -18.02 -9.17 5.39
C ASN A 101 -17.38 -7.98 4.67
N MET A 102 -16.06 -8.04 4.52
CA MET A 102 -15.36 -7.14 3.61
C MET A 102 -15.87 -7.44 2.19
N HIS A 103 -16.52 -6.47 1.54
CA HIS A 103 -17.00 -6.68 0.17
C HIS A 103 -15.79 -6.79 -0.75
N LEU A 104 -15.68 -7.92 -1.45
CA LEU A 104 -14.60 -8.20 -2.38
C LEU A 104 -15.04 -7.75 -3.76
N CYS A 105 -14.49 -6.62 -4.19
CA CYS A 105 -14.80 -6.05 -5.50
C CYS A 105 -14.09 -6.82 -6.62
N LYS A 106 -14.85 -7.41 -7.53
CA LYS A 106 -14.35 -8.16 -8.69
C LYS A 106 -14.03 -7.23 -9.85
N ASP A 107 -14.87 -6.22 -10.11
CA ASP A 107 -14.69 -5.21 -11.16
C ASP A 107 -14.30 -3.85 -10.56
N PHE A 108 -13.13 -3.80 -9.91
CA PHE A 108 -12.55 -2.54 -9.44
C PHE A 108 -11.80 -1.87 -10.59
N ARG A 109 -12.23 -0.66 -11.00
CA ARG A 109 -11.59 0.04 -12.12
C ARG A 109 -11.91 1.53 -12.17
N PRO A 110 -11.04 2.34 -12.82
CA PRO A 110 -11.33 3.73 -13.12
C PRO A 110 -12.43 3.88 -14.17
N THR A 111 -13.26 4.89 -14.00
CA THR A 111 -14.14 5.47 -15.02
C THR A 111 -13.40 6.65 -15.62
N ILE A 112 -12.91 6.53 -16.85
CA ILE A 112 -12.07 7.56 -17.49
C ILE A 112 -12.97 8.56 -18.20
N THR A 113 -13.49 9.53 -17.45
CA THR A 113 -14.28 10.68 -17.91
C THR A 113 -13.65 11.98 -17.39
N ILE A 114 -14.21 13.15 -17.76
CA ILE A 114 -13.73 14.46 -17.28
C ILE A 114 -13.76 14.53 -15.74
N ASP A 115 -14.81 13.98 -15.12
CA ASP A 115 -14.96 13.84 -13.66
C ASP A 115 -14.60 12.42 -13.18
N GLY A 116 -13.57 11.84 -13.81
CA GLY A 116 -13.23 10.44 -13.63
C GLY A 116 -13.06 10.04 -12.17
N ASN A 117 -13.41 8.80 -11.87
CA ASN A 117 -13.34 8.24 -10.52
C ASN A 117 -12.93 6.79 -10.56
N ILE A 118 -12.30 6.34 -9.49
CA ILE A 118 -11.96 4.93 -9.26
C ILE A 118 -13.01 4.39 -8.29
N LYS A 119 -13.65 3.28 -8.65
CA LYS A 119 -14.67 2.64 -7.80
C LYS A 119 -14.84 1.16 -8.17
N CYS A 120 -15.66 0.48 -7.39
CA CYS A 120 -16.16 -0.83 -7.76
C CYS A 120 -17.38 -0.73 -8.69
N HIS A 121 -17.44 -1.61 -9.69
CA HIS A 121 -18.53 -1.68 -10.67
C HIS A 121 -19.32 -2.99 -10.58
N ASP A 122 -19.14 -3.75 -9.49
CA ASP A 122 -19.90 -4.96 -9.23
C ASP A 122 -21.40 -4.67 -9.15
N ILE A 123 -22.20 -5.58 -9.71
CA ILE A 123 -23.66 -5.44 -9.78
C ILE A 123 -24.30 -5.65 -8.40
N ASP A 124 -23.70 -6.52 -7.58
CA ASP A 124 -24.13 -6.90 -6.23
C ASP A 124 -23.54 -6.01 -5.13
N MET A 125 -23.03 -4.83 -5.51
CA MET A 125 -22.53 -3.84 -4.57
C MET A 125 -23.62 -3.43 -3.55
N PRO A 126 -23.35 -3.47 -2.24
CA PRO A 126 -24.32 -3.04 -1.24
C PRO A 126 -24.58 -1.54 -1.31
N ASP A 127 -25.84 -1.13 -1.12
CA ASP A 127 -26.26 0.27 -1.26
C ASP A 127 -25.48 1.24 -0.36
N TRP A 128 -25.13 0.81 0.87
CA TRP A 128 -24.37 1.61 1.81
C TRP A 128 -22.92 1.88 1.37
N GLY A 129 -22.37 1.08 0.44
CA GLY A 129 -21.00 1.19 -0.06
C GLY A 129 -20.88 1.92 -1.41
N LYS A 130 -21.98 2.02 -2.18
CA LYS A 130 -21.99 2.55 -3.56
C LYS A 130 -21.42 3.96 -3.67
N ASP A 131 -21.81 4.84 -2.76
CA ASP A 131 -21.38 6.25 -2.78
C ASP A 131 -20.15 6.50 -1.91
N ALA A 132 -19.81 5.55 -1.04
CA ALA A 132 -18.70 5.68 -0.11
C ALA A 132 -17.35 5.30 -0.73
N TRP A 133 -17.34 4.22 -1.52
CA TRP A 133 -16.14 3.64 -2.12
C TRP A 133 -15.86 4.24 -3.49
N ILE A 134 -15.72 5.56 -3.49
CA ILE A 134 -15.39 6.35 -4.67
C ILE A 134 -14.15 7.18 -4.35
N TRP A 135 -13.13 7.01 -5.17
CA TRP A 135 -11.92 7.82 -5.16
C TRP A 135 -11.87 8.68 -6.41
N ASP A 136 -11.28 9.86 -6.32
CA ASP A 136 -10.90 10.60 -7.52
C ASP A 136 -9.72 9.92 -8.24
N LEU A 137 -9.33 10.42 -9.43
CA LEU A 137 -8.21 9.87 -10.17
C LEU A 137 -6.85 10.10 -9.50
N ASN A 138 -6.76 10.98 -8.48
CA ASN A 138 -5.58 11.17 -7.64
C ASN A 138 -5.56 10.19 -6.45
N GLY A 139 -6.57 9.34 -6.33
CA GLY A 139 -6.70 8.36 -5.25
C GLY A 139 -7.24 8.96 -3.94
N LYS A 140 -7.76 10.19 -3.97
CA LYS A 140 -8.40 10.79 -2.80
C LYS A 140 -9.81 10.25 -2.63
N SER A 141 -10.10 9.76 -1.43
CA SER A 141 -11.44 9.29 -1.09
C SER A 141 -12.42 10.47 -1.08
N ARG A 142 -13.63 10.25 -1.60
CA ARG A 142 -14.73 11.21 -1.47
C ARG A 142 -15.34 11.25 -0.07
N THR A 143 -15.10 10.23 0.75
CA THR A 143 -15.64 10.12 2.09
C THR A 143 -14.53 10.10 3.14
N PHE A 144 -14.75 10.78 4.26
CA PHE A 144 -13.71 10.99 5.29
C PHE A 144 -13.30 9.71 6.03
N TRP A 145 -14.15 8.68 6.04
CA TRP A 145 -13.95 7.44 6.78
C TRP A 145 -13.35 6.33 5.92
N VAL A 146 -13.31 6.51 4.60
CA VAL A 146 -12.57 5.64 3.67
C VAL A 146 -11.19 6.26 3.45
N ALA A 147 -10.15 5.47 3.63
CA ALA A 147 -8.78 5.92 3.40
C ALA A 147 -8.54 6.21 1.91
N ASP A 148 -7.62 7.13 1.64
CA ASP A 148 -7.10 7.35 0.29
C ASP A 148 -6.44 6.08 -0.27
N LEU A 149 -6.39 5.94 -1.59
CA LEU A 149 -5.63 4.89 -2.23
C LEU A 149 -4.13 5.07 -1.93
N MET A 150 -3.44 3.96 -1.68
CA MET A 150 -2.01 3.97 -1.44
C MET A 150 -1.25 4.31 -2.72
N SER A 151 -0.81 5.57 -2.85
CA SER A 151 0.07 6.05 -3.91
C SER A 151 1.52 5.99 -3.43
N PRO A 152 2.33 4.99 -3.84
CA PRO A 152 3.71 4.88 -3.40
C PRO A 152 4.61 5.92 -4.09
N SER A 153 5.84 6.06 -3.60
CA SER A 153 6.88 6.80 -4.32
C SER A 153 7.30 5.99 -5.55
N ILE A 154 7.28 6.63 -6.72
CA ILE A 154 7.64 5.99 -7.98
C ILE A 154 8.85 6.67 -8.62
N GLU A 155 9.65 5.86 -9.31
CA GLU A 155 10.71 6.34 -10.20
C GLU A 155 10.43 5.80 -11.59
N ILE A 156 10.40 6.67 -12.60
CA ILE A 156 10.20 6.26 -14.00
C ILE A 156 11.55 6.34 -14.70
N ARG A 157 12.00 5.22 -15.28
CA ARG A 157 13.18 5.19 -16.17
C ARG A 157 12.77 4.59 -17.49
N ASN A 158 12.95 5.34 -18.58
CA ASN A 158 12.48 4.99 -19.92
C ASN A 158 10.96 4.72 -19.94
N GLN A 159 10.56 3.45 -20.02
CA GLN A 159 9.17 2.99 -20.05
C GLN A 159 8.90 2.01 -18.91
N THR A 160 9.69 2.06 -17.84
CA THR A 160 9.53 1.19 -16.68
C THR A 160 9.31 2.02 -15.43
N VAL A 161 8.26 1.68 -14.69
CA VAL A 161 7.94 2.24 -13.38
C VAL A 161 8.55 1.35 -12.31
N TYR A 162 9.33 1.96 -11.43
CA TYR A 162 9.90 1.34 -10.25
C TYR A 162 9.16 1.84 -9.03
N ILE A 163 8.54 0.94 -8.28
CA ILE A 163 7.82 1.29 -7.05
C ILE A 163 8.75 1.14 -5.84
N ASN A 164 8.86 2.21 -5.06
CA ASN A 164 9.62 2.26 -3.81
C ASN A 164 8.64 2.23 -2.62
N LEU A 165 8.70 1.17 -1.81
CA LEU A 165 8.02 1.04 -0.52
C LEU A 165 9.01 1.08 0.64
#